data_AF-A0A5N7CG77-F1
#
_entry.id   AF-A0A5N7CG77-F1
#
_cell.length_a   1.000
_cell.length_b   1.000
_cell.length_c   1.000
_cell.angle_alpha   90.00
_cell.angle_beta   90.00
_cell.angle_gamma   90.00
#
_symmetry.space_group_name_H-M   'P 1'
#
loop_
_entity.id
_entity.type
_entity.pdbx_description
1 polymer ?
#
loop_
_entity_poly.entity_id
_entity_poly.type
_entity_poly.pdbx_seq_one_letter_code
_entity_poly.pdbx_strand_id
1 'polypeptide(L)'
;MAPSIEAIIKHYELDPSLIEKVSERREPNKIEIINPDPSWPQRYQLLKSRIETALGSRVLAITHIGSTSVPGLPAKDAVDIDVTVTDPTDEASYVTLLEAAGFHFRTRQPHWHQHRFFRGGERDDRGGREAGQV
;
A
#
# COMPACT_ATOMS: atom_id res chain seq x y z
N MET A 1 -9.34 -23.24 -3.85
CA MET A 1 -9.19 -23.59 -5.28
C MET A 1 -8.44 -22.47 -5.96
N ALA A 2 -7.55 -22.79 -6.90
CA ALA A 2 -6.95 -21.77 -7.75
C ALA A 2 -8.03 -21.18 -8.69
N PRO A 3 -7.99 -19.88 -9.01
CA PRO A 3 -8.91 -19.29 -9.99
C PRO A 3 -8.71 -19.91 -11.37
N SER A 4 -9.77 -19.96 -12.18
CA SER A 4 -9.68 -20.41 -13.57
C SER A 4 -8.90 -19.42 -14.43
N ILE A 5 -8.35 -19.87 -15.56
CA ILE A 5 -7.69 -18.98 -16.54
C ILE A 5 -8.65 -17.86 -16.96
N GLU A 6 -9.90 -18.19 -17.23
CA GLU A 6 -10.94 -17.22 -17.59
C GLU A 6 -11.15 -16.16 -16.51
N ALA A 7 -11.18 -16.56 -15.24
CA ALA A 7 -11.29 -15.62 -14.13
C ALA A 7 -10.05 -14.70 -14.02
N ILE A 8 -8.86 -15.21 -14.36
CA ILE A 8 -7.62 -14.43 -14.37
C ILE A 8 -7.59 -13.42 -15.51
N ILE A 9 -8.01 -13.80 -16.72
CA ILE A 9 -7.96 -12.93 -17.92
C ILE A 9 -9.20 -12.06 -18.09
N LYS A 10 -10.19 -12.18 -17.20
CA LYS A 10 -11.39 -11.36 -17.23
C LYS A 10 -10.99 -9.88 -17.15
N HIS A 11 -11.38 -9.10 -18.15
CA HIS A 11 -11.22 -7.66 -18.10
C HIS A 11 -12.25 -7.08 -17.13
N TYR A 12 -11.78 -6.28 -16.18
CA TYR A 12 -12.62 -5.53 -15.27
C TYR A 12 -12.62 -4.08 -15.75
N GLU A 13 -13.78 -3.57 -16.14
CA GLU A 13 -13.92 -2.14 -16.37
C GLU A 13 -13.83 -1.41 -15.03
N LEU A 14 -12.90 -0.46 -14.95
CA LEU A 14 -12.77 0.39 -13.78
C LEU A 14 -13.93 1.39 -13.78
N ASP A 15 -14.88 1.22 -12.86
CA ASP A 15 -15.87 2.24 -12.52
C ASP A 15 -15.41 3.02 -11.27
N PRO A 16 -14.94 4.27 -11.41
CA PRO A 16 -14.47 5.06 -10.28
C PRO A 16 -15.56 5.37 -9.25
N SER A 17 -16.84 5.28 -9.62
CA SER A 17 -17.96 5.55 -8.71
C SER A 17 -18.11 4.49 -7.62
N LEU A 18 -17.55 3.28 -7.85
CA LEU A 18 -17.54 2.19 -6.89
C LEU A 18 -16.41 2.30 -5.84
N ILE A 19 -15.58 3.34 -5.94
CA ILE A 19 -14.47 3.62 -5.03
C ILE A 19 -14.89 4.72 -4.06
N GLU A 20 -14.99 4.39 -2.79
CA GLU A 20 -15.26 5.38 -1.74
C GLU A 20 -13.95 6.07 -1.36
N LYS A 21 -13.86 7.38 -1.58
CA LYS A 21 -12.70 8.16 -1.15
C LYS A 21 -12.83 8.55 0.32
N VAL A 22 -11.78 8.27 1.10
CA VAL A 22 -11.70 8.58 2.53
C VAL A 22 -10.91 9.87 2.78
N SER A 23 -9.80 10.07 2.06
CA SER A 23 -8.96 11.26 2.22
C SER A 23 -8.35 11.76 0.92
N GLU A 24 -8.00 13.05 0.90
CA GLU A 24 -7.31 13.70 -0.22
C GLU A 24 -5.81 13.51 -0.19
N ARG A 25 -5.22 13.42 -1.37
CA ARG A 25 -3.81 13.06 -1.55
C ARG A 25 -2.94 14.14 -0.94
N ARG A 26 -2.09 13.78 0.03
CA ARG A 26 -1.16 14.73 0.66
C ARG A 26 -0.08 15.22 -0.30
N GLU A 27 0.46 14.31 -1.11
CA GLU A 27 1.52 14.64 -2.08
C GLU A 27 1.30 14.03 -3.46
N PRO A 28 1.57 14.78 -4.55
CA PRO A 28 1.53 14.26 -5.91
C PRO A 28 2.55 13.11 -6.08
N ASN A 29 2.18 12.05 -6.80
CA ASN A 29 3.13 11.00 -7.16
C ASN A 29 3.97 11.50 -8.32
N LYS A 30 5.29 11.49 -8.17
CA LYS A 30 6.18 11.52 -9.32
C LYS A 30 5.97 10.22 -10.10
N ILE A 31 5.40 10.30 -11.30
CA ILE A 31 5.22 9.13 -12.18
C ILE A 31 6.50 8.98 -12.98
N GLU A 32 7.48 8.33 -12.39
CA GLU A 32 8.78 8.05 -13.00
C GLU A 32 9.12 6.58 -12.79
N ILE A 33 9.61 5.92 -13.83
CA ILE A 33 10.15 4.57 -13.76
C ILE A 33 11.66 4.67 -13.60
N ILE A 34 12.20 4.03 -12.57
CA ILE A 34 13.64 3.96 -12.31
C ILE A 34 14.16 2.57 -12.61
N ASN A 35 15.48 2.48 -12.81
CA ASN A 35 16.17 1.19 -12.84
C ASN A 35 15.97 0.44 -11.51
N PRO A 36 16.10 -0.91 -11.51
CA PRO A 36 15.92 -1.70 -10.30
C PRO A 36 16.78 -1.18 -9.15
N ASP A 37 16.14 -0.82 -8.04
CA ASP A 37 16.84 -0.34 -6.85
C ASP A 37 17.05 -1.52 -5.88
N PRO A 38 18.31 -1.90 -5.58
CA PRO A 38 18.60 -3.03 -4.70
C PRO A 38 18.17 -2.79 -3.24
N SER A 39 17.75 -1.58 -2.86
CA SER A 39 17.25 -1.23 -1.53
C SER A 39 15.76 -1.56 -1.31
N TRP A 40 14.99 -1.85 -2.37
CA TRP A 40 13.55 -2.14 -2.23
C TRP A 40 13.23 -3.28 -1.26
N PRO A 41 13.95 -4.42 -1.25
CA PRO A 41 13.69 -5.48 -0.27
C PRO A 41 13.88 -5.02 1.17
N GLN A 42 14.90 -4.21 1.45
CA GLN A 42 15.18 -3.69 2.79
C GLN A 42 14.12 -2.66 3.22
N ARG A 43 13.70 -1.77 2.30
CA ARG A 43 12.61 -0.82 2.53
C ARG A 43 11.30 -1.55 2.84
N TYR A 44 11.00 -2.64 2.13
CA TYR A 44 9.89 -3.52 2.46
C TYR A 44 10.00 -4.08 3.87
N GLN A 45 11.15 -4.61 4.28
CA GLN A 45 11.31 -5.15 5.66
C GLN A 45 11.07 -4.09 6.73
N LEU A 46 11.55 -2.86 6.53
CA LEU A 46 11.32 -1.75 7.46
C LEU A 46 9.83 -1.40 7.56
N LEU A 47 9.14 -1.28 6.42
CA LEU A 47 7.69 -1.00 6.38
C LEU A 47 6.87 -2.15 6.98
N LYS A 48 7.23 -3.39 6.66
CA LYS A 48 6.63 -4.60 7.25
C LYS A 48 6.74 -4.58 8.77
N SER A 49 7.94 -4.36 9.31
CA SER A 49 8.16 -4.30 10.76
C SER A 49 7.35 -3.18 11.43
N ARG A 50 7.22 -2.02 10.76
CA ARG A 50 6.38 -0.90 11.21
C ARG A 50 4.90 -1.30 11.29
N ILE A 51 4.38 -2.01 10.28
CA ILE A 51 3.00 -2.51 10.26
C ILE A 51 2.79 -3.58 11.34
N GLU A 52 3.70 -4.56 11.47
CA GLU A 52 3.63 -5.60 12.50
C GLU A 52 3.62 -5.00 13.91
N THR A 53 4.44 -3.99 14.16
CA THR A 53 4.48 -3.29 15.44
C THR A 53 3.17 -2.56 15.72
N ALA A 54 2.58 -1.92 14.70
CA ALA A 54 1.34 -1.16 14.86
C ALA A 54 0.12 -2.06 15.10
N LEU A 55 0.05 -3.21 14.42
CA LEU A 55 -1.16 -4.06 14.40
C LEU A 55 -1.07 -5.27 15.33
N GLY A 56 0.14 -5.74 15.65
CA GLY A 56 0.39 -6.91 16.48
C GLY A 56 -0.31 -8.15 15.93
N SER A 57 -1.03 -8.86 16.80
CA SER A 57 -1.72 -10.12 16.48
C SER A 57 -2.89 -9.99 15.50
N ARG A 58 -3.24 -8.78 15.04
CA ARG A 58 -4.29 -8.55 14.03
C ARG A 58 -3.86 -8.94 12.62
N VAL A 59 -2.56 -9.01 12.39
CA VAL A 59 -1.97 -9.36 11.10
C VAL A 59 -2.01 -10.88 10.92
N LEU A 60 -2.63 -11.34 9.85
CA LEU A 60 -2.59 -12.73 9.42
C LEU A 60 -1.44 -12.99 8.44
N ALA A 61 -1.17 -12.04 7.54
CA ALA A 61 -0.07 -12.10 6.59
C ALA A 61 0.36 -10.69 6.13
N ILE A 62 1.64 -10.55 5.77
CA ILE A 62 2.17 -9.37 5.07
C ILE A 62 3.07 -9.84 3.95
N THR A 63 2.83 -9.35 2.73
CA THR A 63 3.55 -9.76 1.52
C THR A 63 4.02 -8.54 0.73
N HIS A 64 5.27 -8.60 0.23
CA HIS A 64 5.78 -7.64 -0.74
C HIS A 64 5.20 -7.95 -2.12
N ILE A 65 4.39 -7.06 -2.64
CA ILE A 65 3.74 -7.21 -3.95
C ILE A 65 4.19 -6.09 -4.89
N GLY A 66 3.63 -6.08 -6.11
CA GLY A 66 3.95 -5.08 -7.13
C GLY A 66 5.33 -5.27 -7.76
N SER A 67 5.71 -4.36 -8.65
CA SER A 67 6.93 -4.51 -9.45
C SER A 67 8.22 -4.48 -8.62
N THR A 68 8.22 -3.79 -7.47
CA THR A 68 9.42 -3.66 -6.63
C THR A 68 9.76 -4.93 -5.85
N SER A 69 8.87 -5.92 -5.81
CA SER A 69 9.16 -7.25 -5.25
C SER A 69 9.84 -8.19 -6.25
N VAL A 70 9.93 -7.80 -7.52
CA VAL A 70 10.53 -8.60 -8.59
C VAL A 70 11.98 -8.16 -8.82
N PRO A 71 13.00 -8.99 -8.51
CA PRO A 71 14.39 -8.63 -8.72
C PRO A 71 14.70 -8.28 -10.18
N GLY A 72 15.37 -7.15 -10.40
CA GLY A 72 15.80 -6.73 -11.73
C GLY A 72 14.72 -6.05 -12.60
N LEU A 73 13.51 -5.81 -12.08
CA LEU A 73 12.43 -5.15 -12.83
C LEU A 73 12.42 -3.62 -12.61
N PRO A 74 12.56 -2.78 -13.66
CA PRO A 74 12.34 -1.34 -13.55
C PRO A 74 10.91 -1.03 -13.08
N ALA A 75 10.77 -0.08 -12.16
CA ALA A 75 9.49 0.21 -11.51
C ALA A 75 9.38 1.67 -11.07
N LYS A 76 8.18 2.07 -10.68
CA LYS A 76 8.00 3.29 -9.87
C LYS A 76 8.66 3.07 -8.52
N ASP A 77 9.24 4.12 -7.94
CA ASP A 77 9.87 4.01 -6.63
C ASP A 77 8.88 3.99 -5.46
N ALA A 78 8.01 2.98 -5.44
CA ALA A 78 6.98 2.75 -4.44
C ALA A 78 6.96 1.26 -4.07
N VAL A 79 7.00 0.98 -2.77
CA VAL A 79 6.88 -0.39 -2.25
C VAL A 79 5.40 -0.68 -2.00
N ASP A 80 4.85 -1.67 -2.69
CA ASP A 80 3.48 -2.12 -2.51
C ASP A 80 3.44 -3.30 -1.52
N ILE A 81 2.54 -3.23 -0.55
CA ILE A 81 2.43 -4.22 0.53
C ILE A 81 0.97 -4.67 0.62
N ASP A 82 0.76 -5.98 0.56
CA ASP A 82 -0.52 -6.59 0.90
C ASP A 82 -0.53 -7.00 2.37
N VAL A 83 -1.56 -6.57 3.10
CA VAL A 83 -1.74 -6.88 4.53
C VAL A 83 -3.07 -7.59 4.69
N THR A 84 -3.02 -8.85 5.11
CA THR A 84 -4.22 -9.64 5.40
C THR A 84 -4.57 -9.53 6.88
N VAL A 85 -5.82 -9.18 7.16
CA VAL A 85 -6.43 -9.16 8.50
C VAL A 85 -7.69 -10.05 8.51
N THR A 86 -8.20 -10.39 9.69
CA THR A 86 -9.39 -11.27 9.81
C THR A 86 -10.64 -10.66 9.17
N ASP A 87 -10.87 -9.36 9.36
CA ASP A 87 -12.01 -8.64 8.78
C ASP A 87 -11.58 -7.25 8.29
N PRO A 88 -11.43 -7.04 6.96
CA PRO A 88 -11.12 -5.74 6.37
C PRO A 88 -12.23 -4.68 6.53
N THR A 89 -13.39 -5.04 7.08
CA THR A 89 -14.47 -4.09 7.37
C THR A 89 -14.44 -3.58 8.81
N ASP A 90 -13.71 -4.25 9.71
CA ASP A 90 -13.48 -3.80 11.10
C ASP A 90 -12.37 -2.74 11.17
N GLU A 91 -12.61 -1.63 10.48
CA GLU A 91 -11.71 -0.49 10.39
C GLU A 91 -11.33 0.11 11.74
N ALA A 92 -12.27 0.06 12.70
CA ALA A 92 -12.03 0.56 14.06
C ALA A 92 -10.88 -0.18 14.75
N SER A 93 -10.61 -1.42 14.37
CA SER A 93 -9.55 -2.23 14.97
C SER A 93 -8.13 -1.90 14.47
N TYR A 94 -7.96 -1.24 13.31
CA TYR A 94 -6.64 -1.04 12.69
C TYR A 94 -6.39 0.33 12.08
N VAL A 95 -7.40 1.10 11.66
CA VAL A 95 -7.19 2.38 10.93
C VAL A 95 -6.37 3.35 11.77
N THR A 96 -6.80 3.66 12.99
CA THR A 96 -6.10 4.61 13.87
C THR A 96 -4.66 4.17 14.19
N LEU A 97 -4.43 2.86 14.29
CA LEU A 97 -3.10 2.29 14.55
C LEU A 97 -2.18 2.48 13.34
N LEU A 98 -2.66 2.21 12.13
CA LEU A 98 -1.93 2.44 10.89
C LEU A 98 -1.69 3.93 10.65
N GLU A 99 -2.66 4.79 10.93
CA GLU A 99 -2.51 6.24 10.81
C GLU A 99 -1.49 6.80 11.80
N ALA A 100 -1.49 6.33 13.05
CA ALA A 100 -0.45 6.66 14.03
C ALA A 100 0.94 6.15 13.60
N ALA A 101 0.97 5.04 12.87
CA ALA A 101 2.16 4.52 12.22
C ALA A 101 2.49 5.21 10.87
N GLY A 102 1.82 6.30 10.49
CA GLY A 102 2.15 7.08 9.29
C GLY A 102 1.57 6.55 7.98
N PHE A 103 0.63 5.61 8.03
CA PHE A 103 -0.09 5.11 6.85
C PHE A 103 -1.49 5.72 6.81
N HIS A 104 -1.76 6.54 5.80
CA HIS A 104 -3.00 7.30 5.68
C HIS A 104 -4.05 6.53 4.90
N PHE A 105 -5.27 6.46 5.45
CA PHE A 105 -6.37 5.75 4.82
C PHE A 105 -6.91 6.53 3.63
N ARG A 106 -6.92 5.93 2.44
CA ARG A 106 -7.20 6.60 1.17
C ARG A 106 -8.58 6.30 0.63
N THR A 107 -8.90 5.03 0.47
CA THR A 107 -10.10 4.57 -0.22
C THR A 107 -10.60 3.25 0.32
N ARG A 108 -11.91 3.04 0.23
CA ARG A 108 -12.56 1.74 0.36
C ARG A 108 -13.01 1.26 -1.01
N GLN A 109 -12.92 -0.05 -1.22
CA GLN A 109 -13.45 -0.71 -2.40
C GLN A 109 -14.30 -1.91 -1.95
N PRO A 110 -15.50 -1.69 -1.39
CA PRO A 110 -16.34 -2.79 -0.87
C PRO A 110 -16.66 -3.84 -1.94
N HIS A 111 -16.88 -3.39 -3.17
CA HIS A 111 -17.17 -4.24 -4.33
C HIS A 111 -16.00 -5.15 -4.73
N TRP A 112 -14.77 -4.84 -4.33
CA TRP A 112 -13.57 -5.59 -4.65
C TRP A 112 -12.94 -6.12 -3.36
N HIS A 113 -13.46 -7.26 -2.90
CA HIS A 113 -12.96 -8.01 -1.74
C HIS A 113 -12.82 -7.18 -0.45
N GLN A 114 -13.67 -6.16 -0.27
CA GLN A 114 -13.58 -5.24 0.88
C GLN A 114 -12.21 -4.54 1.00
N HIS A 115 -11.50 -4.35 -0.11
CA HIS A 115 -10.14 -3.81 -0.09
C HIS A 115 -10.08 -2.39 0.48
N ARG A 116 -9.08 -2.14 1.33
CA ARG A 116 -8.77 -0.84 1.93
C ARG A 116 -7.38 -0.42 1.49
N PHE A 117 -7.27 0.76 0.89
CA PHE A 117 -6.00 1.29 0.44
C PHE A 117 -5.45 2.29 1.44
N PHE A 118 -4.21 2.09 1.86
CA PHE A 118 -3.44 3.03 2.66
C PHE A 118 -2.23 3.51 1.89
N ARG A 119 -1.78 4.73 2.17
CA ARG A 119 -0.53 5.26 1.60
C ARG A 119 0.29 5.93 2.70
N GLY A 120 1.58 5.65 2.73
CA GLY A 120 2.52 6.24 3.69
C GLY A 120 3.92 5.68 3.54
N GLY A 121 4.81 6.04 4.46
CA GLY A 121 6.21 5.62 4.47
C GLY A 121 7.19 6.80 4.30
N GLU A 122 8.48 6.51 4.39
CA GLU A 122 9.58 7.49 4.56
C GLU A 122 9.68 8.64 3.52
N ARG A 123 9.03 8.51 2.36
CA ARG A 123 8.88 9.64 1.41
C ARG A 123 7.77 10.60 1.84
N ASP A 124 6.63 10.11 2.32
CA ASP A 124 5.51 10.93 2.80
C ASP A 124 5.81 11.55 4.19
N ASP A 125 6.68 10.94 5.01
CA ASP A 125 7.14 11.51 6.30
C ASP A 125 8.12 12.70 6.12
N ARG A 126 8.71 12.89 4.93
CA ARG A 126 9.65 13.97 4.61
C ARG A 126 9.00 15.27 4.12
N GLY A 127 7.68 15.28 3.88
CA GLY A 127 6.90 16.45 3.47
C GLY A 127 6.89 17.64 4.45
N GLY A 128 7.61 17.54 5.57
CA GLY A 128 7.74 18.60 6.58
C GLY A 128 9.17 19.09 6.87
N ARG A 129 10.20 18.65 6.12
CA ARG A 129 11.57 19.19 6.26
C ARG A 129 12.03 19.86 4.97
N GLU A 130 11.81 21.18 4.98
CA GLU A 130 12.52 22.24 4.26
C GLU A 130 13.01 21.96 2.83
N ALA A 131 12.29 22.54 1.87
CA ALA A 131 12.95 23.18 0.74
C ALA A 131 13.78 24.36 1.28
N GLY A 132 15.04 24.11 1.63
CA GLY A 132 15.96 25.14 2.11
C GLY A 132 17.40 24.64 2.21
N GLN A 133 18.24 25.12 1.27
CA GLN A 133 19.72 25.08 1.25
C GLN A 133 20.36 23.68 1.14
N VAL A 134 21.32 23.41 0.26
CA VAL A 134 22.37 24.19 -0.44
C VAL A 134 22.64 23.59 -1.81
#